data_AF-A0AA50TPU7-F1
#
_entry.id   AF-A0AA50TPU7-F1
#
_cell.length_a   1.000
_cell.length_b   1.000
_cell.length_c   1.000
_cell.angle_alpha   90.00
_cell.angle_beta   90.00
_cell.angle_gamma   90.00
#
_symmetry.space_group_name_H-M   'P 1'
#
loop_
_entity.id
_entity.type
_entity.pdbx_description
1 polymer ?
#
loop_
_entity_poly.entity_id
_entity_poly.type
_entity_poly.pdbx_seq_one_letter_code
_entity_poly.pdbx_strand_id
1 'polypeptide(L)'
;FVTGNIKKLEEVRAILGTNFPLEVISHKLDLPELQGDIEEISIKKCQEAARCINSPVFIEDTSLCFNALKGLPGPYIKWFLEKLKPEGLHQLLTGWEDKSAEAVCTFAY
;
A
#
# COMPACT_ATOMS: atom_id res chain seq x y z
N PHE A 1 2.94 -1.63 13.95
CA PHE A 1 2.42 -1.26 12.62
C PHE A 1 2.99 0.08 12.21
N VAL A 2 3.66 0.17 11.07
CA VAL A 2 4.21 1.46 10.58
C VAL A 2 3.29 2.03 9.52
N THR A 3 2.67 3.16 9.83
CA THR A 3 1.79 3.87 8.90
C THR A 3 1.70 5.35 9.25
N GLY A 4 1.59 6.19 8.22
CA GLY A 4 1.16 7.59 8.37
C GLY A 4 -0.34 7.79 8.12
N ASN A 5 -1.05 6.75 7.68
CA ASN A 5 -2.46 6.79 7.29
C ASN A 5 -3.34 6.18 8.40
N ILE A 6 -4.18 7.02 9.01
CA ILE A 6 -5.08 6.62 10.10
C ILE A 6 -6.11 5.58 9.66
N LYS A 7 -6.59 5.65 8.40
CA LYS A 7 -7.57 4.70 7.87
C LYS A 7 -7.00 3.28 7.76
N LYS A 8 -5.71 3.16 7.40
CA LYS A 8 -5.01 1.86 7.42
C LYS A 8 -4.96 1.26 8.82
N LEU A 9 -4.75 2.08 9.85
CA LEU A 9 -4.78 1.58 11.23
C LEU A 9 -6.17 1.10 11.64
N GLU A 10 -7.21 1.81 11.23
CA GLU A 10 -8.60 1.40 11.45
C GLU A 10 -8.91 0.08 10.73
N GLU A 11 -8.51 -0.05 9.47
CA GLU A 11 -8.65 -1.27 8.67
C GLU A 11 -7.94 -2.46 9.32
N VAL A 12 -6.66 -2.29 9.72
CA VAL A 12 -5.88 -3.34 10.40
C VAL A 12 -6.56 -3.79 11.69
N ARG A 13 -7.04 -2.84 12.52
CA ARG A 13 -7.73 -3.16 13.77
C ARG A 13 -9.04 -3.89 13.51
N ALA A 14 -9.79 -3.49 12.47
CA ALA A 14 -11.03 -4.15 12.08
C ALA A 14 -10.78 -5.59 11.59
N ILE A 15 -9.71 -5.81 10.79
CA ILE A 15 -9.35 -7.13 10.25
C ILE A 15 -8.86 -8.07 11.36
N LEU A 16 -7.97 -7.60 12.23
CA LEU A 16 -7.41 -8.42 13.31
C LEU A 16 -8.45 -8.73 14.40
N GLY A 17 -9.40 -7.81 14.60
CA GLY A 17 -10.48 -7.97 15.55
C GLY A 17 -10.03 -7.92 17.02
N THR A 18 -10.98 -8.06 17.93
CA THR A 18 -10.75 -7.94 19.38
C THR A 18 -10.03 -9.15 20.00
N ASN A 19 -9.98 -10.28 19.29
CA ASN A 19 -9.40 -11.53 19.79
C ASN A 19 -7.95 -11.72 19.35
N PHE A 20 -7.36 -10.74 18.66
CA PHE A 20 -5.95 -10.81 18.28
C PHE A 20 -5.07 -10.76 19.55
N PRO A 21 -4.14 -11.72 19.74
CA PRO A 21 -3.44 -11.90 21.01
C PRO A 21 -2.34 -10.86 21.28
N LEU A 22 -2.09 -9.93 20.35
CA LEU A 22 -1.03 -8.94 20.44
C LEU A 22 -1.61 -7.52 20.35
N GLU A 23 -0.99 -6.59 21.05
CA GLU A 23 -1.32 -5.17 20.91
C GLU A 23 -0.71 -4.60 19.62
N VAL A 24 -1.54 -3.94 18.81
CA VAL A 24 -1.06 -3.23 17.60
C VAL A 24 -0.80 -1.76 17.92
N ILE A 25 0.49 -1.44 18.11
CA ILE A 25 0.98 -0.08 18.30
C ILE A 25 1.29 0.54 16.92
N SER A 26 0.76 1.74 16.67
CA SER A 26 1.01 2.49 15.45
C SER A 26 2.22 3.41 15.61
N HIS A 27 3.16 3.33 14.68
CA HIS A 27 4.30 4.24 14.59
C HIS A 27 4.24 5.00 13.27
N LYS A 28 4.31 6.33 13.36
CA LYS A 28 4.50 7.19 12.19
C LYS A 28 5.99 7.32 11.92
N LEU A 29 6.47 6.67 10.86
CA LEU A 29 7.82 6.85 10.34
C LEU A 29 7.76 7.41 8.93
N ASP A 30 8.69 8.29 8.62
CA ASP A 30 8.95 8.72 7.26
C ASP A 30 9.90 7.70 6.62
N LEU A 31 9.35 6.85 5.76
CA LEU A 31 10.09 5.80 5.06
C LEU A 31 10.18 6.17 3.58
N PRO A 32 11.28 5.83 2.89
CA PRO A 32 11.43 6.13 1.48
C PRO A 32 10.32 5.47 0.67
N GLU A 33 9.75 6.20 -0.28
CA GLU A 33 8.85 5.63 -1.30
C GLU A 33 9.69 4.99 -2.41
N LEU A 34 9.98 3.70 -2.23
CA LEU A 34 10.80 2.92 -3.14
C LEU A 34 10.06 2.64 -4.46
N GLN A 35 10.83 2.46 -5.53
CA GLN A 35 10.34 2.00 -6.83
C GLN A 35 10.72 0.55 -7.05
N GLY A 36 9.87 -0.16 -7.80
CA GLY A 36 10.01 -1.59 -8.08
C GLY A 36 8.65 -2.28 -8.12
N ASP A 37 8.69 -3.60 -8.03
CA ASP A 37 7.49 -4.42 -7.92
C ASP A 37 6.92 -4.39 -6.49
N ILE A 38 5.63 -4.72 -6.36
CA ILE A 38 4.87 -4.65 -5.09
C ILE A 38 5.60 -5.40 -3.97
N GLU A 39 6.11 -6.60 -4.27
CA GLU A 39 6.81 -7.46 -3.31
C GLU A 39 8.14 -6.84 -2.87
N GLU A 40 8.97 -6.39 -3.83
CA GLU A 40 10.26 -5.79 -3.52
C GLU A 40 10.13 -4.51 -2.69
N ILE A 41 9.16 -3.66 -3.03
CA ILE A 41 8.88 -2.43 -2.29
C ILE A 41 8.48 -2.78 -0.86
N SER A 42 7.55 -3.72 -0.68
CA SER A 42 7.04 -4.11 0.63
C SER A 42 8.14 -4.71 1.52
N ILE A 43 9.00 -5.58 0.96
CA ILE A 43 10.13 -6.19 1.67
C ILE A 43 11.12 -5.11 2.12
N LYS A 44 11.61 -4.29 1.19
CA LYS A 44 12.63 -3.26 1.50
C LYS A 44 12.08 -2.23 2.50
N LYS A 45 10.82 -1.86 2.38
CA LYS A 45 10.15 -0.94 3.31
C LYS A 45 9.98 -1.54 4.70
N CYS A 46 9.61 -2.82 4.81
CA CYS A 46 9.52 -3.50 6.11
C CYS A 46 10.90 -3.61 6.77
N GLN A 47 11.93 -3.98 6.00
CA GLN A 47 13.31 -4.05 6.51
C GLN A 47 13.79 -2.69 7.05
N GLU A 48 13.51 -1.60 6.33
CA GLU A 48 13.88 -0.25 6.79
C GLU A 48 13.08 0.17 8.02
N ALA A 49 11.79 -0.17 8.09
CA ALA A 49 10.97 0.03 9.27
C ALA A 49 11.53 -0.72 10.49
N ALA A 50 11.91 -1.99 10.31
CA ALA A 50 12.46 -2.83 11.36
C ALA A 50 13.80 -2.28 11.85
N ARG A 51 14.64 -1.79 10.92
CA ARG A 51 15.92 -1.15 11.23
C ARG A 51 15.73 0.13 12.06
N CYS A 52 14.73 0.95 11.73
CA CYS A 52 14.46 2.20 12.45
C CYS A 52 13.86 1.98 13.85
N ILE A 53 12.92 1.03 13.99
CA ILE A 53 12.22 0.77 15.26
C ILE A 53 13.04 -0.16 16.17
N ASN A 54 13.86 -1.03 15.60
CA ASN A 54 14.61 -2.07 16.32
C ASN A 54 13.70 -2.97 17.19
N SER A 55 12.57 -3.39 16.62
CA SER A 55 11.53 -4.21 17.24
C SER A 55 10.73 -4.94 16.14
N PRO A 56 9.93 -5.99 16.44
CA PRO A 56 9.00 -6.55 15.47
C PRO A 56 8.06 -5.48 14.91
N VAL A 57 8.01 -5.38 13.58
CA VAL A 57 7.17 -4.42 12.87
C VAL A 57 6.46 -5.14 11.74
N PHE A 58 5.31 -4.60 11.35
CA PHE A 58 4.74 -4.90 10.05
C PHE A 58 4.30 -3.59 9.40
N ILE A 59 4.27 -3.62 8.08
CA ILE A 59 3.84 -2.53 7.21
C ILE A 59 2.70 -3.00 6.31
N GLU A 60 2.05 -2.04 5.65
CA GLU A 60 0.99 -2.33 4.69
C GLU A 60 1.11 -1.38 3.49
N ASP A 61 1.21 -1.93 2.28
CA ASP A 61 1.17 -1.20 1.02
C ASP A 61 -0.07 -1.55 0.21
N THR A 62 -0.59 -0.56 -0.52
CA THR A 62 -1.80 -0.69 -1.33
C THR A 62 -1.48 -0.30 -2.76
N SER A 63 -1.83 -1.16 -3.70
CA SER A 63 -1.64 -0.95 -5.14
C SER A 63 -2.97 -1.02 -5.88
N LEU A 64 -3.08 -0.27 -6.97
CA LEU A 64 -4.19 -0.40 -7.92
C LEU A 64 -3.62 -0.75 -9.29
N CYS A 65 -3.90 -1.97 -9.73
CA CYS A 65 -3.28 -2.59 -10.89
C CYS A 65 -4.28 -2.66 -12.04
N PHE A 66 -4.10 -1.86 -13.09
CA PHE A 66 -4.92 -1.98 -14.30
C PHE A 66 -4.35 -3.03 -15.24
N ASN A 67 -5.17 -4.01 -15.63
CA ASN A 67 -4.72 -5.12 -16.48
C ASN A 67 -4.26 -4.62 -17.85
N ALA A 68 -4.97 -3.67 -18.43
CA ALA A 68 -4.60 -2.98 -19.66
C ALA A 68 -3.22 -2.27 -19.60
N LEU A 69 -2.82 -1.79 -18.43
CA LEU A 69 -1.52 -1.13 -18.22
C LEU A 69 -0.48 -2.09 -17.59
N LYS A 70 -0.69 -3.41 -17.72
CA LYS A 70 0.21 -4.44 -17.18
C LYS A 70 0.52 -4.24 -15.70
N GLY A 71 -0.50 -3.88 -14.91
CA GLY A 71 -0.40 -3.68 -13.48
C GLY A 71 -0.07 -2.25 -13.03
N LEU A 72 0.17 -1.30 -13.94
CA LEU A 72 0.29 0.11 -13.58
C LEU A 72 -1.10 0.73 -13.29
N PRO A 73 -1.18 1.79 -12.46
CA PRO A 73 -0.08 2.44 -11.75
C PRO A 73 0.51 1.63 -10.58
N GLY A 74 -0.16 0.56 -10.15
CA GLY A 74 0.33 -0.38 -9.15
C GLY A 74 0.69 0.33 -7.84
N PRO A 75 1.92 0.18 -7.32
CA PRO A 75 2.34 0.80 -6.05
C PRO A 75 2.42 2.33 -6.12
N TYR A 76 2.38 2.91 -7.33
CA TYR A 76 2.44 4.35 -7.54
C TYR A 76 1.08 5.04 -7.48
N ILE A 77 0.01 4.31 -7.14
CA ILE A 77 -1.38 4.81 -7.18
C ILE A 77 -1.57 6.11 -6.39
N LYS A 78 -0.85 6.32 -5.28
CA LYS A 78 -0.91 7.57 -4.50
C LYS A 78 -0.66 8.80 -5.38
N TRP A 79 0.40 8.77 -6.18
CA TRP A 79 0.80 9.88 -7.04
C TRP A 79 -0.18 10.08 -8.19
N PHE A 80 -0.60 8.99 -8.82
CA PHE A 80 -1.58 9.05 -9.90
C PHE A 80 -2.92 9.61 -9.41
N LEU A 81 -3.42 9.14 -8.27
CA LEU A 81 -4.66 9.64 -7.68
C LEU A 81 -4.55 11.12 -7.28
N GLU A 82 -3.42 11.54 -6.72
CA GLU A 82 -3.21 12.94 -6.33
C GLU A 82 -3.29 13.88 -7.53
N LYS A 83 -2.65 13.52 -8.65
CA LYS A 83 -2.55 14.37 -9.84
C LYS A 83 -3.75 14.25 -10.77
N LEU A 84 -4.25 13.03 -11.00
CA LEU A 84 -5.30 12.76 -11.97
C LEU A 84 -6.71 12.82 -11.37
N LYS A 85 -6.83 12.64 -10.05
CA LYS A 85 -8.12 12.42 -9.37
C LYS A 85 -8.81 11.13 -9.87
N PRO A 86 -9.90 10.67 -9.23
CA PRO A 86 -10.61 9.46 -9.68
C PRO A 86 -11.03 9.52 -11.15
N GLU A 87 -11.46 10.69 -11.62
CA GLU A 87 -11.92 10.90 -12.99
C GLU A 87 -10.77 10.70 -13.98
N GLY A 88 -9.58 11.24 -13.69
CA GLY A 88 -8.41 11.09 -14.55
C GLY A 88 -7.83 9.67 -14.53
N LEU A 89 -7.96 8.93 -13.41
CA LEU A 89 -7.60 7.50 -13.38
C LEU A 89 -8.47 6.68 -14.35
N HIS A 90 -9.78 6.95 -14.39
CA HIS A 90 -10.67 6.33 -15.36
C HIS A 90 -10.34 6.75 -16.80
N GLN A 91 -10.08 8.04 -17.01
CA GLN A 91 -9.71 8.56 -18.34
C GLN A 91 -8.39 7.99 -18.86
N LEU A 92 -7.46 7.61 -17.99
CA LEU A 92 -6.20 6.94 -18.35
C LEU A 92 -6.43 5.66 -19.15
N LEU A 93 -7.57 5.00 -18.92
CA LEU A 93 -7.94 3.77 -19.60
C LEU A 93 -8.75 3.99 -20.88
N THR A 94 -9.12 5.23 -21.27
CA THR A 94 -10.02 5.50 -22.41
C THR A 94 -9.66 4.72 -23.69
N GLY A 95 -8.37 4.66 -24.02
CA GLY A 95 -7.86 4.01 -25.24
C GLY A 95 -7.75 2.48 -25.20
N TRP A 96 -8.13 1.84 -24.09
CA TRP A 96 -8.01 0.40 -23.89
C TRP A 96 -9.39 -0.26 -23.87
N GLU A 97 -9.56 -1.43 -24.49
CA GLU A 97 -10.83 -2.17 -24.37
C GLU A 97 -11.00 -2.76 -22.96
N ASP A 98 -9.93 -3.31 -22.40
CA ASP A 98 -9.91 -3.86 -21.05
C ASP A 98 -9.91 -2.74 -19.99
N LYS A 99 -10.91 -2.77 -19.10
CA LYS A 99 -11.07 -1.85 -17.96
C LYS A 99 -10.92 -2.56 -16.62
N SER A 100 -10.60 -3.85 -16.63
CA SER A 100 -10.46 -4.63 -15.41
C SER A 100 -9.23 -4.19 -14.60
N ALA A 101 -9.37 -4.28 -13.29
CA ALA A 101 -8.39 -3.81 -12.33
C ALA A 101 -8.40 -4.68 -11.07
N GLU A 102 -7.27 -4.73 -10.39
CA GLU A 102 -7.12 -5.37 -9.10
C GLU A 102 -6.64 -4.36 -8.06
N ALA A 103 -7.29 -4.34 -6.90
CA ALA A 103 -6.78 -3.66 -5.72
C ALA A 103 -6.00 -4.66 -4.88
N VAL A 104 -4.70 -4.46 -4.75
CA VAL A 104 -3.81 -5.36 -4.02
C VAL A 104 -3.40 -4.71 -2.71
N CYS A 105 -3.63 -5.42 -1.61
CA CYS A 105 -3.12 -5.05 -0.28
C CYS A 105 -2.02 -6.04 0.10
N THR A 106 -0.85 -5.53 0.47
CA THR A 106 0.31 -6.35 0.84
C THR A 106 0.75 -5.99 2.25
N PHE A 107 0.76 -7.00 3.12
CA PHE A 107 1.37 -6.93 4.44
C PHE A 107 2.76 -7.55 4.39
N ALA A 108 3.75 -6.88 4.96
CA ALA A 108 5.09 -7.43 5.20
C ALA A 108 5.42 -7.31 6.68
N TYR A 109 6.05 -8.34 7.22
CA TYR A 109 6.45 -8.51 8.63
C TYR A 109 7.89 -9.03 8.67
#